data_AF-A0A6D0IPS7-F1
#
_entry.id   AF-A0A6D0IPS7-F1
#
_cell.length_a   1.000
_cell.length_b   1.000
_cell.length_c   1.000
_cell.angle_alpha   90.00
_cell.angle_beta   90.00
_cell.angle_gamma   90.00
#
_symmetry.space_group_name_H-M   'P 1'
#
loop_
_entity.id
_entity.type
_entity.pdbx_description
1 polymer ?
#
loop_
_entity_poly.entity_id
_entity_poly.type
_entity_poly.pdbx_seq_one_letter_code
_entity_poly.pdbx_strand_id
1 'polypeptide(L)'
;AGKDLGFEVIKIAVPDGEKTLNAIDSLAASGAKGFVICTPDPKLGSAIVAKARGYDMKVIAVDDQFVNAKGKPMDTVPLVMMAATKIGERQGQELYKEMQKRGWDVKESAVMAITANELDTARRRTTGSMDALKAAGFPEKQIYQVPTKSNDIPGAFDAANSMLVQHPEVKHWLIVG
;
A
#
# COMPACT_ATOMS: atom_id res chain seq x y z
N ALA A 1 0.80 2.47 24.38
CA ALA A 1 0.49 1.02 24.42
C ALA A 1 1.41 0.28 25.39
N GLY A 2 2.69 0.00 25.06
CA GLY A 2 3.59 -0.76 25.93
C GLY A 2 3.70 -0.20 27.35
N LYS A 3 3.96 1.11 27.48
CA LYS A 3 3.99 1.82 28.77
C LYS A 3 2.65 1.76 29.51
N ASP A 4 1.54 2.02 28.83
CA ASP A 4 0.22 2.16 29.46
C ASP A 4 -0.35 0.81 29.92
N LEU A 5 0.01 -0.28 29.24
CA LEU A 5 -0.51 -1.63 29.48
C LEU A 5 0.52 -2.58 30.09
N GLY A 6 1.74 -2.11 30.38
CA GLY A 6 2.77 -2.88 31.09
C GLY A 6 3.41 -4.00 30.26
N PHE A 7 3.77 -3.74 29.00
CA PHE A 7 4.52 -4.69 28.17
C PHE A 7 5.66 -4.03 27.38
N GLU A 8 6.70 -4.81 27.06
CA GLU A 8 7.84 -4.35 26.26
C GLU A 8 7.62 -4.57 24.76
N VAL A 9 8.19 -3.68 23.94
CA VAL A 9 8.07 -3.75 22.47
C VAL A 9 9.45 -3.92 21.85
N ILE A 10 9.66 -5.08 21.23
CA ILE A 10 10.85 -5.34 20.42
C ILE A 10 10.57 -4.87 18.99
N LYS A 11 11.34 -3.89 18.51
CA LYS A 11 11.18 -3.29 17.17
C LYS A 11 12.24 -3.86 16.23
N ILE A 12 11.81 -4.55 15.18
CA ILE A 12 12.70 -5.17 14.18
C ILE A 12 12.21 -4.77 12.79
N ALA A 13 13.15 -4.33 11.93
CA ALA A 13 12.85 -4.06 10.52
C ALA A 13 12.86 -5.36 9.72
N VAL A 14 11.83 -5.57 8.90
CA VAL A 14 11.63 -6.79 8.10
C VAL A 14 11.39 -6.45 6.62
N PRO A 15 12.39 -5.90 5.89
CA PRO A 15 12.21 -5.41 4.53
C PRO A 15 12.09 -6.53 3.48
N ASP A 16 12.37 -7.78 3.84
CA ASP A 16 12.32 -8.94 2.95
C ASP A 16 11.91 -10.22 3.71
N GLY A 17 11.66 -11.30 2.97
CA GLY A 17 11.16 -12.56 3.54
C GLY A 17 12.16 -13.25 4.46
N GLU A 18 13.46 -13.19 4.15
CA GLU A 18 14.50 -13.80 5.00
C GLU A 18 14.56 -13.09 6.35
N LYS A 19 14.66 -11.75 6.36
CA LYS A 19 14.66 -10.97 7.58
C LYS A 19 13.36 -11.09 8.36
N THR A 20 12.22 -11.25 7.67
CA THR A 20 10.93 -11.53 8.32
C THR A 20 10.99 -12.81 9.13
N LEU A 21 11.43 -13.91 8.52
CA LEU A 21 11.45 -15.22 9.17
C LEU A 21 12.51 -15.29 10.28
N ASN A 22 13.67 -14.67 10.09
CA ASN A 22 14.72 -14.57 11.10
C ASN A 22 14.30 -13.69 12.29
N ALA A 23 13.56 -12.60 12.04
CA ALA A 23 13.02 -11.75 13.11
C ALA A 23 12.05 -12.53 14.01
N ILE A 24 11.22 -13.39 13.44
CA ILE A 24 10.31 -14.24 14.21
C ILE A 24 11.11 -15.22 15.09
N ASP A 25 12.23 -15.77 14.61
CA ASP A 25 13.13 -16.59 15.44
C ASP A 25 13.74 -15.79 16.59
N SER A 26 14.20 -14.56 16.32
CA SER A 26 14.75 -13.67 17.34
C SER A 26 13.72 -13.30 18.42
N LEU A 27 12.46 -13.08 18.03
CA LEU A 27 11.35 -12.84 18.96
C LEU A 27 11.10 -14.07 19.85
N ALA A 28 11.09 -15.27 19.26
CA ALA A 28 10.95 -16.52 20.01
C ALA A 28 12.09 -16.71 21.02
N ALA A 29 13.33 -16.48 20.60
CA ALA A 29 14.51 -16.55 21.47
C ALA A 29 14.46 -15.53 22.62
N SER A 30 13.81 -14.38 22.38
CA SER A 30 13.58 -13.33 23.40
C SER A 30 12.37 -13.62 24.31
N GLY A 31 11.69 -14.76 24.12
CA GLY A 31 10.53 -15.15 24.93
C GLY A 31 9.23 -14.39 24.64
N ALA A 32 9.16 -13.68 23.49
CA ALA A 32 7.96 -12.97 23.08
C ALA A 32 6.74 -13.90 22.97
N LYS A 33 5.55 -13.38 23.28
CA LYS A 33 4.28 -14.14 23.24
C LYS A 33 3.44 -13.88 21.98
N GLY A 34 3.87 -12.92 21.17
CA GLY A 34 3.19 -12.54 19.94
C GLY A 34 3.80 -11.29 19.33
N PHE A 35 3.35 -10.96 18.13
CA PHE A 35 3.82 -9.79 17.40
C PHE A 35 2.75 -9.22 16.47
N VAL A 36 2.92 -7.94 16.16
CA VAL A 36 2.19 -7.22 15.11
C VAL A 36 3.12 -7.04 13.93
N ILE A 37 2.66 -7.29 12.71
CA ILE A 37 3.51 -7.26 11.52
C ILE A 37 2.81 -6.62 10.32
N CYS A 38 3.49 -5.66 9.68
CA CYS A 38 3.27 -5.29 8.29
C CYS A 38 4.27 -6.10 7.47
N THR A 39 3.79 -7.02 6.64
CA THR A 39 4.66 -7.96 5.92
C THR A 39 5.21 -7.31 4.65
N PRO A 40 6.50 -7.51 4.30
CA PRO A 40 7.05 -6.97 3.06
C PRO A 40 6.49 -7.65 1.80
N ASP A 41 5.88 -8.83 1.95
CA ASP A 41 5.18 -9.55 0.88
C ASP A 41 3.97 -10.29 1.46
N PRO A 42 2.72 -9.93 1.08
CA PRO A 42 1.50 -10.62 1.49
C PRO A 42 1.54 -12.15 1.37
N LYS A 43 2.31 -12.69 0.41
CA LYS A 43 2.43 -14.14 0.17
C LYS A 43 3.22 -14.87 1.26
N LEU A 44 3.98 -14.16 2.10
CA LEU A 44 4.67 -14.74 3.26
C LEU A 44 3.72 -15.19 4.36
N GLY A 45 2.44 -14.81 4.30
CA GLY A 45 1.46 -15.05 5.36
C GLY A 45 1.40 -16.49 5.86
N SER A 46 1.46 -17.47 4.96
CA SER A 46 1.45 -18.89 5.35
C SER A 46 2.71 -19.30 6.14
N ALA A 47 3.89 -18.81 5.75
CA ALA A 47 5.15 -19.09 6.44
C ALA A 47 5.19 -18.39 7.81
N ILE A 48 4.71 -17.15 7.90
CA ILE A 48 4.62 -16.38 9.14
C ILE A 48 3.70 -17.09 10.13
N VAL A 49 2.50 -17.50 9.70
CA VAL A 49 1.53 -18.21 10.55
C VAL A 49 2.09 -19.55 11.02
N ALA A 50 2.74 -20.32 10.15
CA ALA A 50 3.34 -21.60 10.51
C ALA A 50 4.45 -21.44 11.55
N LYS A 51 5.37 -20.49 11.35
CA LYS A 51 6.48 -20.23 12.28
C LYS A 51 5.99 -19.71 13.63
N ALA A 52 5.05 -18.76 13.64
CA ALA A 52 4.45 -18.26 14.88
C ALA A 52 3.75 -19.37 15.66
N ARG A 53 3.01 -20.26 14.98
CA ARG A 53 2.39 -21.44 15.62
C ARG A 53 3.43 -22.38 16.23
N GLY A 54 4.54 -22.63 15.54
CA GLY A 54 5.64 -23.45 16.06
C GLY A 54 6.26 -22.92 17.36
N TYR A 55 6.17 -21.60 17.59
CA TYR A 55 6.66 -20.93 18.79
C TYR A 55 5.56 -20.52 19.79
N ASP A 56 4.31 -20.96 19.58
CA ASP A 56 3.13 -20.53 20.36
C ASP A 56 2.96 -19.00 20.46
N MET A 57 3.42 -18.27 19.44
CA MET A 57 3.25 -16.82 19.34
C MET A 57 1.94 -16.46 18.64
N LYS A 58 1.23 -15.46 19.16
CA LYS A 58 0.05 -14.88 18.51
C LYS A 58 0.47 -13.86 17.44
N VAL A 59 -0.30 -13.75 16.36
CA VAL A 59 0.01 -12.86 15.22
C VAL A 59 -1.18 -11.96 14.93
N ILE A 60 -0.90 -10.67 14.77
CA ILE A 60 -1.82 -9.68 14.21
C ILE A 60 -1.14 -9.04 13.00
N ALA A 61 -1.82 -9.00 11.86
CA ALA A 61 -1.36 -8.25 10.70
C ALA A 61 -1.78 -6.78 10.85
N VAL A 62 -0.92 -5.86 10.41
CA VAL A 62 -1.22 -4.43 10.28
C VAL A 62 -0.91 -3.96 8.88
N ASP A 63 -1.73 -3.06 8.34
CA ASP A 63 -1.65 -2.47 6.99
C ASP A 63 -1.88 -3.45 5.84
N ASP A 64 -1.03 -4.47 5.71
CA ASP A 64 -0.98 -5.38 4.57
C ASP A 64 -1.54 -6.76 4.93
N GLN A 65 -2.69 -7.08 4.32
CA GLN A 65 -3.38 -8.35 4.55
C GLN A 65 -2.58 -9.52 3.97
N PHE A 66 -2.45 -10.59 4.74
CA PHE A 66 -1.85 -11.84 4.26
C PHE A 66 -2.70 -12.50 3.18
N VAL A 67 -2.04 -13.11 2.20
CA VAL A 67 -2.68 -13.95 1.18
C VAL A 67 -2.07 -15.34 1.17
N ASN A 68 -2.86 -16.32 0.78
CA ASN A 68 -2.38 -17.68 0.54
C ASN A 68 -1.69 -17.80 -0.83
N ALA A 69 -1.17 -18.98 -1.15
CA ALA A 69 -0.49 -19.25 -2.43
C ALA A 69 -1.36 -18.99 -3.69
N LYS A 70 -2.69 -18.92 -3.54
CA LYS A 70 -3.63 -18.61 -4.62
C LYS A 70 -4.00 -17.12 -4.68
N GLY A 71 -3.34 -16.27 -3.88
CA GLY A 71 -3.64 -14.84 -3.78
C GLY A 71 -4.95 -14.52 -3.05
N LYS A 72 -5.58 -15.50 -2.38
CA LYS A 72 -6.80 -15.24 -1.60
C LYS A 72 -6.44 -14.74 -0.19
N PRO A 73 -7.17 -13.77 0.36
CA PRO A 73 -7.02 -13.32 1.74
C PRO A 73 -7.00 -14.46 2.76
N MET A 74 -6.16 -14.33 3.78
CA MET A 74 -6.13 -15.22 4.94
C MET A 74 -6.99 -14.62 6.08
N ASP A 75 -8.31 -14.66 5.93
CA ASP A 75 -9.28 -13.98 6.83
C ASP A 75 -9.27 -14.49 8.28
N THR A 76 -8.55 -15.59 8.56
CA THR A 76 -8.38 -16.12 9.91
C THR A 76 -7.32 -15.37 10.74
N VAL A 77 -6.47 -14.54 10.11
CA VAL A 77 -5.48 -13.72 10.81
C VAL A 77 -6.10 -12.36 11.11
N PRO A 78 -6.18 -11.91 12.38
CA PRO A 78 -6.68 -10.59 12.71
C PRO A 78 -5.89 -9.51 11.96
N LEU A 79 -6.60 -8.59 11.34
CA LEU A 79 -6.03 -7.49 10.55
C LEU A 79 -6.53 -6.15 11.09
N VAL A 80 -5.61 -5.23 11.29
CA VAL A 80 -5.91 -3.81 11.49
C VAL A 80 -5.41 -3.05 10.26
N MET A 81 -6.31 -2.46 9.50
CA MET A 81 -5.98 -1.69 8.31
C MET A 81 -6.82 -0.41 8.22
N MET A 82 -6.32 0.56 7.46
CA MET A 82 -7.10 1.75 7.11
C MET A 82 -8.19 1.44 6.08
N ALA A 83 -9.21 2.28 5.99
CA ALA A 83 -10.26 2.21 4.96
C ALA A 83 -9.72 2.61 3.58
N ALA A 84 -8.92 1.73 2.96
CA ALA A 84 -8.11 2.00 1.77
C ALA A 84 -8.91 2.65 0.63
N THR A 85 -10.08 2.07 0.27
CA THR A 85 -10.95 2.63 -0.77
C THR A 85 -11.44 4.04 -0.42
N LYS A 86 -11.86 4.29 0.82
CA LYS A 86 -12.36 5.61 1.25
C LYS A 86 -11.28 6.68 1.29
N ILE A 87 -10.06 6.31 1.67
CA ILE A 87 -8.92 7.22 1.62
C ILE A 87 -8.53 7.51 0.17
N GLY A 88 -8.56 6.50 -0.71
CA GLY A 88 -8.41 6.67 -2.15
C GLY A 88 -9.43 7.64 -2.74
N GLU A 89 -10.72 7.40 -2.50
CA GLU A 89 -11.81 8.30 -2.92
C GLU A 89 -11.55 9.74 -2.46
N ARG A 90 -11.11 9.92 -1.21
CA ARG A 90 -10.80 11.23 -0.66
C ARG A 90 -9.61 11.89 -1.35
N GLN A 91 -8.56 11.14 -1.70
CA GLN A 91 -7.42 11.65 -2.47
C GLN A 91 -7.89 12.22 -3.81
N GLY A 92 -8.68 11.46 -4.59
CA GLY A 92 -9.22 11.91 -5.87
C GLY A 92 -10.10 13.16 -5.76
N GLN A 93 -10.94 13.23 -4.72
CA GLN A 93 -11.76 14.40 -4.42
C GLN A 93 -10.93 15.66 -4.15
N GLU A 94 -9.90 15.57 -3.31
CA GLU A 94 -9.05 16.73 -2.99
C GLU A 94 -8.16 17.13 -4.17
N LEU A 95 -7.67 16.17 -4.98
CA LEU A 95 -6.96 16.44 -6.22
C LEU A 95 -7.81 17.26 -7.19
N TYR A 96 -9.06 16.82 -7.43
CA TYR A 96 -9.97 17.52 -8.33
C TYR A 96 -10.34 18.91 -7.80
N LYS A 97 -10.63 19.02 -6.50
CA LYS A 97 -10.92 20.30 -5.85
C LYS A 97 -9.77 21.29 -5.98
N GLU A 98 -8.53 20.85 -5.79
CA GLU A 98 -7.36 21.71 -5.93
C GLU A 98 -7.11 22.10 -7.39
N MET A 99 -7.32 21.18 -8.35
CA MET A 99 -7.28 21.49 -9.78
C MET A 99 -8.27 22.63 -10.13
N GLN A 100 -9.52 22.51 -9.68
CA GLN A 100 -10.56 23.52 -9.91
C GLN A 100 -10.19 24.86 -9.27
N LYS A 101 -9.65 24.85 -8.04
CA LYS A 101 -9.21 26.05 -7.34
C LYS A 101 -8.09 26.79 -8.08
N ARG A 102 -7.21 26.06 -8.77
CA ARG A 102 -6.14 26.63 -9.60
C ARG A 102 -6.61 27.08 -10.98
N GLY A 103 -7.83 26.74 -11.39
CA GLY A 103 -8.37 27.09 -12.70
C GLY A 103 -7.63 26.42 -13.86
N TRP A 104 -7.10 25.21 -13.65
CA TRP A 104 -6.41 24.47 -14.71
C TRP A 104 -7.36 24.11 -15.86
N ASP A 105 -6.93 24.29 -17.11
CA ASP A 105 -7.68 23.81 -18.27
C ASP A 105 -7.55 22.29 -18.36
N VAL A 106 -8.69 21.61 -18.24
CA VAL A 106 -8.80 20.15 -18.30
C VAL A 106 -8.26 19.57 -19.62
N LYS A 107 -8.27 20.34 -20.72
CA LYS A 107 -7.80 19.88 -22.04
C LYS A 107 -6.29 19.68 -22.10
N GLU A 108 -5.54 20.37 -21.24
CA GLU A 108 -4.08 20.30 -21.14
C GLU A 108 -3.62 19.67 -19.81
N SER A 109 -4.53 19.02 -19.08
CA SER A 109 -4.27 18.36 -17.80
C SER A 109 -4.38 16.83 -17.93
N ALA A 110 -3.61 16.06 -17.17
CA ALA A 110 -3.76 14.61 -17.09
C ALA A 110 -3.57 14.08 -15.67
N VAL A 111 -4.02 12.85 -15.43
CA VAL A 111 -3.75 12.09 -14.22
C VAL A 111 -2.67 11.06 -14.50
N MET A 112 -1.63 11.04 -13.67
CA MET A 112 -0.65 9.97 -13.61
C MET A 112 -0.94 9.11 -12.38
N ALA A 113 -1.41 7.89 -12.61
CA ALA A 113 -1.64 6.91 -11.55
C ALA A 113 -0.48 5.92 -11.49
N ILE A 114 0.40 6.11 -10.51
CA ILE A 114 1.50 5.20 -10.20
C ILE A 114 0.93 4.06 -9.34
N THR A 115 0.88 2.84 -9.87
CA THR A 115 0.16 1.72 -9.25
C THR A 115 1.09 0.63 -8.73
N ALA A 116 0.68 -0.02 -7.64
CA ALA A 116 1.26 -1.27 -7.13
C ALA A 116 0.14 -2.31 -6.92
N ASN A 117 -0.35 -2.89 -8.03
CA ASN A 117 -1.60 -3.66 -8.05
C ASN A 117 -1.49 -5.04 -7.39
N GLU A 118 -0.26 -5.50 -7.17
CA GLU A 118 0.08 -6.72 -6.45
C GLU A 118 -0.26 -6.60 -4.96
N LEU A 119 -0.30 -5.37 -4.43
CA LEU A 119 -0.67 -5.07 -3.05
C LEU A 119 -2.12 -4.57 -2.97
N ASP A 120 -3.00 -5.35 -2.33
CA ASP A 120 -4.44 -5.05 -2.28
C ASP A 120 -4.77 -3.67 -1.69
N THR A 121 -4.08 -3.27 -0.61
CA THR A 121 -4.32 -1.95 0.01
C THR A 121 -3.92 -0.80 -0.93
N ALA A 122 -2.81 -0.93 -1.66
CA ALA A 122 -2.37 0.07 -2.63
C ALA A 122 -3.32 0.12 -3.83
N ARG A 123 -3.66 -1.04 -4.39
CA ARG A 123 -4.66 -1.16 -5.47
C ARG A 123 -5.98 -0.49 -5.10
N ARG A 124 -6.51 -0.73 -3.90
CA ARG A 124 -7.78 -0.13 -3.45
C ARG A 124 -7.70 1.40 -3.34
N ARG A 125 -6.55 1.95 -2.91
CA ARG A 125 -6.34 3.40 -2.80
C ARG A 125 -6.29 4.06 -4.19
N THR A 126 -5.41 3.57 -5.07
CA THR A 126 -5.26 4.15 -6.41
C THR A 126 -6.53 3.98 -7.24
N THR A 127 -7.20 2.83 -7.15
CA THR A 127 -8.52 2.60 -7.78
C THR A 127 -9.55 3.60 -7.26
N GLY A 128 -9.69 3.74 -5.94
CA GLY A 128 -10.64 4.68 -5.34
C GLY A 128 -10.38 6.14 -5.74
N SER A 129 -9.11 6.53 -5.87
CA SER A 129 -8.71 7.87 -6.31
C SER A 129 -9.07 8.13 -7.78
N MET A 130 -8.76 7.18 -8.67
CA MET A 130 -9.16 7.25 -10.08
C MET A 130 -10.69 7.26 -10.23
N ASP A 131 -11.42 6.45 -9.46
CA ASP A 131 -12.89 6.42 -9.48
C ASP A 131 -13.50 7.74 -9.04
N ALA A 132 -12.97 8.36 -7.97
CA ALA A 132 -13.42 9.68 -7.52
C ALA A 132 -13.13 10.79 -8.56
N LEU A 133 -11.98 10.75 -9.23
CA LEU A 133 -11.65 11.68 -10.32
C LEU A 133 -12.63 11.55 -11.49
N LYS A 134 -12.92 10.30 -11.94
CA LYS A 134 -13.91 10.04 -12.98
C LYS A 134 -15.31 10.52 -12.57
N ALA A 135 -15.71 10.23 -11.32
CA ALA A 135 -17.00 10.66 -10.79
C ALA A 135 -17.14 12.19 -10.70
N ALA A 136 -16.03 12.91 -10.49
CA ALA A 136 -15.99 14.37 -10.51
C ALA A 136 -15.99 14.97 -11.93
N GLY A 137 -15.93 14.14 -12.97
CA GLY A 137 -15.96 14.56 -14.38
C GLY A 137 -14.57 14.72 -15.02
N PHE A 138 -13.50 14.22 -14.40
CA PHE A 138 -12.20 14.17 -15.06
C PHE A 138 -12.25 13.19 -16.26
N PRO A 139 -11.76 13.56 -17.46
CA PRO A 139 -11.84 12.70 -18.64
C PRO A 139 -11.07 11.39 -18.45
N GLU A 140 -11.75 10.25 -18.53
CA GLU A 140 -11.13 8.93 -18.31
C GLU A 140 -9.97 8.64 -19.27
N LYS A 141 -10.07 9.10 -20.52
CA LYS A 141 -9.00 8.98 -21.52
C LYS A 141 -7.71 9.74 -21.20
N GLN A 142 -7.72 10.61 -20.18
CA GLN A 142 -6.57 11.38 -19.69
C GLN A 142 -6.08 10.86 -18.33
N ILE A 143 -6.50 9.66 -17.91
CA ILE A 143 -6.01 8.96 -16.74
C ILE A 143 -5.07 7.84 -17.19
N TYR A 144 -3.77 8.06 -16.99
CA TYR A 144 -2.73 7.13 -17.43
C TYR A 144 -2.17 6.36 -16.24
N GLN A 145 -2.16 5.04 -16.33
CA GLN A 145 -1.62 4.17 -15.29
C GLN A 145 -0.20 3.72 -15.65
N VAL A 146 0.67 3.69 -14.64
CA VAL A 146 2.03 3.16 -14.76
C VAL A 146 2.37 2.33 -13.53
N PRO A 147 2.79 1.06 -13.67
CA PRO A 147 3.19 0.27 -12.52
C PRO A 147 4.55 0.74 -11.98
N THR A 148 4.69 0.82 -10.66
CA THR A 148 5.99 0.96 -10.02
C THR A 148 6.61 -0.40 -9.70
N LYS A 149 7.95 -0.46 -9.69
CA LYS A 149 8.70 -1.68 -9.35
C LYS A 149 8.95 -1.83 -7.84
N SER A 150 8.90 -0.73 -7.10
CA SER A 150 9.13 -0.67 -5.66
C SER A 150 8.29 0.45 -5.05
N ASN A 151 7.77 0.21 -3.85
CA ASN A 151 6.90 1.17 -3.14
C ASN A 151 7.73 2.23 -2.39
N ASP A 152 8.63 2.89 -3.11
CA ASP A 152 9.54 3.92 -2.63
C ASP A 152 9.74 5.03 -3.66
N ILE A 153 10.50 6.07 -3.28
CA ILE A 153 10.73 7.24 -4.13
C ILE A 153 11.42 6.85 -5.45
N PRO A 154 12.51 6.07 -5.48
CA PRO A 154 13.15 5.66 -6.73
C PRO A 154 12.21 4.92 -7.68
N GLY A 155 11.44 3.95 -7.18
CA GLY A 155 10.49 3.20 -8.00
C GLY A 155 9.39 4.09 -8.59
N ALA A 156 8.86 5.02 -7.81
CA ALA A 156 7.87 5.98 -8.28
C ALA A 156 8.46 6.99 -9.27
N PHE A 157 9.70 7.44 -9.05
CA PHE A 157 10.41 8.37 -9.94
C PHE A 157 10.63 7.76 -11.33
N ASP A 158 11.11 6.52 -11.39
CA ASP A 158 11.31 5.82 -12.67
C ASP A 158 9.99 5.62 -13.43
N ALA A 159 8.93 5.22 -12.71
CA ALA A 159 7.59 5.07 -13.29
C ALA A 159 7.08 6.41 -13.84
N ALA A 160 7.18 7.49 -13.06
CA ALA A 160 6.74 8.81 -13.45
C ALA A 160 7.49 9.34 -14.68
N ASN A 161 8.83 9.22 -14.70
CA ASN A 161 9.64 9.65 -15.84
C ASN A 161 9.22 8.95 -17.14
N SER A 162 8.93 7.65 -17.07
CA SER A 162 8.48 6.89 -18.23
C SER A 162 7.14 7.40 -18.78
N MET A 163 6.25 7.88 -17.91
CA MET A 163 4.95 8.43 -18.28
C MET A 163 5.08 9.86 -18.84
N LEU A 164 5.92 10.70 -18.24
CA LEU A 164 6.15 12.08 -18.68
C LEU A 164 6.64 12.16 -20.13
N VAL A 165 7.58 11.29 -20.52
CA VAL A 165 8.14 11.31 -21.90
C VAL A 165 7.16 10.80 -22.96
N GLN A 166 6.15 10.02 -22.57
CA GLN A 166 5.12 9.50 -23.48
C GLN A 166 3.98 10.50 -23.71
N HIS A 167 3.82 11.48 -22.82
CA HIS A 167 2.75 12.46 -22.84
C HIS A 167 3.27 13.92 -22.82
N PRO A 168 4.09 14.33 -23.80
CA PRO A 168 4.65 15.68 -23.86
C PRO A 168 3.60 16.78 -24.10
N GLU A 169 2.39 16.41 -24.52
CA GLU A 169 1.26 17.32 -24.73
C GLU A 169 0.64 17.86 -23.42
N VAL A 170 0.87 17.18 -22.30
CA VAL A 170 0.27 17.52 -20.99
C VAL A 170 1.06 18.64 -20.33
N LYS A 171 0.37 19.68 -19.86
CA LYS A 171 0.96 20.82 -19.14
C LYS A 171 0.79 20.76 -17.63
N HIS A 172 -0.29 20.13 -17.15
CA HIS A 172 -0.56 19.99 -15.72
C HIS A 172 -0.83 18.55 -15.33
N TRP A 173 -0.22 18.09 -14.24
CA TRP A 173 -0.34 16.70 -13.77
C TRP A 173 -0.99 16.64 -12.40
N LEU A 174 -2.00 15.78 -12.28
CA LEU A 174 -2.46 15.25 -11.00
C LEU A 174 -1.79 13.88 -10.79
N ILE A 175 -1.05 13.72 -9.69
CA ILE A 175 -0.32 12.48 -9.40
C ILE A 175 -1.11 11.68 -8.35
N VAL A 176 -1.45 10.45 -8.72
CA VAL A 176 -2.10 9.43 -7.87
C VAL A 176 -1.07 8.34 -7.58
N GLY A 177 -0.98 7.91 -6.32
CA GLY A 177 -0.04 6.91 -5.82
C GLY A 177 -0.27 6.65 -4.34
#